data_AF-A0A2T2SJT2-F1
#
_entry.id   AF-A0A2T2SJT2-F1
#
_cell.length_a   1.000
_cell.length_b   1.000
_cell.length_c   1.000
_cell.angle_alpha   90.00
_cell.angle_beta   90.00
_cell.angle_gamma   90.00
#
_symmetry.space_group_name_H-M   'P 1'
#
loop_
_entity.id
_entity.type
_entity.pdbx_description
1 polymer ?
#
loop_
_entity_poly.entity_id
_entity_poly.type
_entity_poly.pdbx_seq_one_letter_code
_entity_poly.pdbx_strand_id
1 'polypeptide(L)'
;MSWLHPAYFWALLAVPLAAGLFWYAMRRRRQARDALGHGALIGRLTPTASAKRRRWKATLVVSAVLLLGAALAGPRYGTKPRQVERRGVDLLIALDVSKSMHAEDIAPSRLRRAKREIKDLLPRLEG
;
A
#
# COMPACT_ATOMS: atom_id res chain seq x y z
N MET A 1 5.21 11.86 -3.18
CA MET A 1 5.14 10.42 -2.83
C MET A 1 4.74 10.33 -1.38
N SER A 2 3.77 9.49 -1.05
CA SER A 2 3.41 9.19 0.34
C SER A 2 3.78 7.75 0.66
N TRP A 3 4.09 7.47 1.93
CA TRP A 3 4.46 6.16 2.43
C TRP A 3 3.35 5.68 3.37
N LEU A 4 2.82 4.49 3.13
CA LEU A 4 1.69 3.96 3.91
C LEU A 4 2.11 3.61 5.34
N HIS A 5 3.35 3.13 5.50
CA HIS A 5 3.86 2.62 6.78
C HIS A 5 5.33 3.03 6.99
N PRO A 6 5.58 4.27 7.45
CA PRO A 6 6.95 4.76 7.67
C PRO A 6 7.74 3.94 8.69
N ALA A 7 7.06 3.29 9.64
CA ALA A 7 7.71 2.45 10.66
C ALA A 7 8.49 1.27 10.07
N TYR A 8 8.16 0.79 8.87
CA TYR A 8 8.89 -0.32 8.25
C TYR A 8 10.20 0.08 7.58
N PHE A 9 10.62 1.36 7.64
CA PHE A 9 11.99 1.72 7.26
C PHE A 9 13.04 0.98 8.10
N TRP A 10 12.71 0.61 9.34
CA TRP A 10 13.57 -0.25 10.17
C TRP A 10 13.78 -1.64 9.58
N ALA A 11 12.84 -2.16 8.77
CA ALA A 11 13.01 -3.43 8.09
C ALA A 11 14.16 -3.40 7.07
N LEU A 12 14.56 -2.22 6.57
CA LEU A 12 15.76 -2.12 5.72
C LEU A 12 17.05 -2.46 6.47
N LEU A 13 17.10 -2.43 7.81
CA LEU A 13 18.27 -2.90 8.57
C LEU A 13 18.52 -4.41 8.40
N ALA A 14 17.52 -5.17 7.96
CA ALA A 14 17.72 -6.57 7.59
C ALA A 14 18.66 -6.73 6.37
N VAL A 15 18.76 -5.72 5.50
CA VAL A 15 19.62 -5.74 4.30
C VAL A 15 21.12 -5.74 4.67
N PRO A 16 21.65 -4.76 5.45
CA PRO A 16 23.05 -4.81 5.86
C PRO A 16 23.36 -6.01 6.77
N LEU A 17 22.40 -6.45 7.59
CA LEU A 17 22.54 -7.67 8.39
C LEU A 17 22.75 -8.91 7.50
N ALA A 18 21.87 -9.11 6.51
CA ALA A 18 21.98 -10.22 5.56
C ALA A 18 23.29 -10.15 4.76
N ALA A 19 23.65 -8.97 4.24
CA ALA A 19 24.90 -8.75 3.51
C ALA A 19 26.13 -9.06 4.38
N GLY A 20 26.13 -8.60 5.64
CA GLY A 20 27.19 -8.85 6.62
C GLY A 20 27.34 -10.34 6.94
N LEU A 21 26.25 -11.06 7.14
CA LEU A 21 26.26 -12.52 7.35
C LEU A 21 26.83 -13.26 6.15
N PHE A 22 26.42 -12.90 4.92
CA PHE A 22 26.97 -13.50 3.70
C PHE A 22 28.46 -13.19 3.52
N TRP A 23 28.89 -11.96 3.82
CA TRP A 23 30.29 -11.56 3.77
C TRP A 23 31.12 -12.33 4.80
N TYR A 24 30.67 -12.39 6.05
CA TYR A 24 31.31 -13.16 7.12
C TYR A 24 31.41 -14.65 6.76
N ALA A 25 30.33 -15.25 6.26
CA ALA A 25 30.34 -16.64 5.81
C ALA A 25 31.32 -16.86 4.64
N MET A 26 31.45 -15.90 3.73
CA MET A 26 32.42 -15.98 2.63
C MET A 26 33.86 -15.84 3.15
N ARG A 27 34.12 -14.96 4.11
CA ARG A 27 35.44 -14.76 4.73
C ARG A 27 35.86 -15.98 5.54
N ARG A 28 35.01 -16.51 6.39
CA ARG A 28 35.28 -17.72 7.18
C ARG A 28 35.57 -18.93 6.29
N ARG A 29 34.87 -19.05 5.16
CA ARG A 29 35.13 -20.12 4.17
C ARG A 29 36.45 -19.94 3.44
N ARG A 30 36.88 -18.69 3.17
CA ARG A 30 38.21 -18.43 2.60
C ARG A 30 39.29 -18.82 3.60
N GLN A 31 39.19 -18.34 4.83
CA GLN A 31 40.12 -18.69 5.92
C GLN A 31 40.20 -20.21 6.16
N ALA A 32 39.08 -20.92 6.15
CA ALA A 32 39.07 -22.38 6.30
C ALA A 32 39.77 -23.11 5.14
N ARG A 33 39.70 -22.56 3.91
CA ARG A 33 40.41 -23.12 2.75
C ARG A 33 41.92 -22.82 2.83
N ASP A 34 42.26 -21.62 3.27
CA ASP A 34 43.65 -21.17 3.39
C ASP A 34 44.36 -21.94 4.54
N ALA A 35 43.66 -22.20 5.65
CA ALA A 35 44.17 -22.96 6.80
C ALA A 35 44.47 -24.44 6.47
N LEU A 36 43.84 -25.01 5.45
CA LEU A 36 44.10 -26.38 5.00
C LEU A 36 45.34 -26.48 4.09
N GLY A 37 45.97 -25.35 3.72
CA GLY A 37 47.24 -25.29 2.99
C GLY A 37 47.22 -25.77 1.53
N HIS A 38 46.15 -26.44 1.09
CA HIS A 38 46.07 -27.08 -0.22
C HIS A 38 44.90 -26.56 -1.06
N GLY A 39 44.89 -25.25 -1.35
CA GLY A 39 43.83 -24.62 -2.16
C GLY A 39 43.56 -25.33 -3.51
N ALA A 40 44.62 -25.90 -4.12
CA ALA A 40 44.53 -26.67 -5.36
C ALA A 40 43.88 -28.06 -5.18
N LEU A 41 44.17 -28.79 -4.09
CA LEU A 41 43.51 -30.07 -3.80
C LEU A 41 42.03 -29.87 -3.43
N ILE A 42 41.70 -28.83 -2.65
CA ILE A 42 40.31 -28.52 -2.32
C ILE A 42 39.51 -28.18 -3.57
N GLY A 43 40.10 -27.44 -4.51
CA GLY A 43 39.49 -27.18 -5.82
C GLY A 43 39.19 -28.47 -6.60
N ARG A 44 40.10 -29.45 -6.56
CA ARG A 44 39.91 -30.77 -7.19
C ARG A 44 38.87 -31.65 -6.48
N LEU A 45 38.75 -31.55 -5.15
CA LEU A 45 37.78 -32.29 -4.35
C LEU A 45 36.37 -31.66 -4.37
N THR A 46 36.24 -30.39 -4.78
CA THR A 46 34.95 -29.68 -4.88
C THR A 46 34.72 -29.05 -6.26
N PRO A 47 34.74 -29.83 -7.36
CA PRO A 47 34.63 -29.31 -8.72
C PRO A 47 33.27 -28.63 -8.99
N THR A 48 32.22 -29.02 -8.26
CA THR A 48 30.88 -28.43 -8.37
C THR A 48 30.72 -27.12 -7.59
N ALA A 49 31.69 -26.74 -6.75
CA ALA A 49 31.57 -25.59 -5.85
C ALA A 49 31.91 -24.25 -6.53
N SER A 50 31.01 -23.74 -7.35
CA SER A 50 31.18 -22.43 -8.02
C SER A 50 31.06 -21.23 -7.06
N ALA A 51 32.15 -20.46 -6.92
CA ALA A 51 32.15 -19.20 -6.18
C ALA A 51 31.31 -18.10 -6.84
N LYS A 52 31.22 -18.11 -8.18
CA LYS A 52 30.36 -17.19 -8.95
C LYS A 52 28.89 -17.47 -8.66
N ARG A 53 28.45 -18.73 -8.74
CA ARG A 53 27.07 -19.12 -8.41
C ARG A 53 26.68 -18.76 -6.98
N ARG A 54 27.60 -18.93 -6.03
CA ARG A 54 27.38 -18.56 -4.62
C ARG A 54 27.24 -17.05 -4.42
N ARG A 55 28.07 -16.24 -5.09
CA ARG A 55 27.92 -14.78 -5.09
C ARG A 55 26.57 -14.36 -5.66
N TRP A 56 26.17 -14.92 -6.80
CA TRP A 56 24.86 -14.68 -7.40
C TRP A 56 23.70 -15.02 -6.47
N LYS A 57 23.73 -16.18 -5.81
CA LYS A 57 22.71 -16.54 -4.81
C LYS A 57 22.64 -15.52 -3.67
N ALA A 58 23.79 -15.09 -3.13
CA ALA A 58 23.82 -14.09 -2.07
C ALA A 58 23.25 -12.74 -2.55
N THR A 59 23.64 -12.28 -3.74
CA THR A 59 23.10 -11.05 -4.35
C THR A 59 21.58 -11.14 -4.52
N LEU A 60 21.06 -12.24 -5.05
CA LEU A 60 19.62 -12.43 -5.23
C LEU A 60 18.86 -12.39 -3.90
N VAL A 61 19.38 -13.03 -2.84
CA VAL A 61 18.75 -13.01 -1.52
C VAL A 61 18.77 -11.60 -0.93
N VAL A 62 19.90 -10.89 -0.99
CA VAL A 62 20.00 -9.52 -0.48
C VAL A 62 19.08 -8.57 -1.24
N SER A 63 19.02 -8.69 -2.58
CA SER A 63 18.10 -7.92 -3.40
C SER A 63 16.63 -8.24 -3.08
N ALA A 64 16.29 -9.51 -2.86
CA ALA A 64 14.94 -9.90 -2.46
C ALA A 64 14.54 -9.27 -1.11
N VAL A 65 15.42 -9.32 -0.10
CA VAL A 65 15.18 -8.68 1.20
C VAL A 65 14.99 -7.17 1.06
N LEU A 66 15.80 -6.51 0.23
CA LEU A 66 15.68 -5.09 -0.06
C LEU A 66 14.33 -4.75 -0.72
N LEU A 67 13.92 -5.52 -1.73
CA LEU A 67 12.65 -5.31 -2.43
C LEU A 67 11.45 -5.57 -1.51
N LEU A 68 11.51 -6.59 -0.65
CA LEU A 68 10.48 -6.86 0.34
C LEU A 68 10.37 -5.74 1.38
N GLY A 69 11.51 -5.22 1.87
CA GLY A 69 11.53 -4.07 2.78
C GLY A 69 10.94 -2.81 2.13
N ALA A 70 11.28 -2.55 0.87
CA ALA A 70 10.71 -1.44 0.10
C ALA A 70 9.20 -1.62 -0.14
N ALA A 71 8.74 -2.84 -0.44
CA ALA A 71 7.32 -3.14 -0.59
C ALA A 71 6.54 -2.93 0.72
N LEU A 72 7.12 -3.33 1.86
CA LEU A 72 6.52 -3.13 3.19
C LEU A 72 6.39 -1.66 3.58
N ALA A 73 7.34 -0.80 3.19
CA ALA A 73 7.23 0.65 3.40
C ALA A 73 6.03 1.27 2.65
N GLY A 74 5.50 0.57 1.64
CA GLY A 74 4.30 0.94 0.90
C GLY A 74 4.46 2.25 0.13
N PRO A 75 5.40 2.34 -0.84
CA PRO A 75 5.55 3.51 -1.69
C PRO A 75 4.27 3.73 -2.51
N ARG A 76 3.68 4.92 -2.39
CA ARG A 76 2.52 5.31 -3.20
C ARG A 76 2.85 6.50 -4.07
N TYR A 77 2.68 6.30 -5.38
CA TYR A 77 2.63 7.38 -6.37
C TYR A 77 1.18 7.71 -6.71
N GLY A 78 0.87 8.99 -6.86
CA GLY A 78 -0.43 9.45 -7.36
C GLY A 78 -1.59 9.50 -6.34
N THR A 79 -1.46 8.92 -5.15
CA THR A 79 -2.53 9.00 -4.14
C THR A 79 -2.41 10.30 -3.33
N LYS A 80 -3.14 11.34 -3.72
CA LYS A 80 -3.45 12.46 -2.81
C LYS A 80 -4.64 12.02 -1.97
N PRO A 81 -4.54 11.94 -0.63
CA PRO A 81 -5.72 11.74 0.20
C PRO A 81 -6.65 12.92 -0.05
N ARG A 82 -7.70 12.70 -0.83
CA ARG A 82 -8.78 13.67 -0.99
C ARG A 82 -9.66 13.46 0.22
N GLN A 83 -9.44 14.25 1.27
CA GLN A 83 -10.44 14.39 2.32
C GLN A 83 -11.67 14.96 1.64
N VAL A 84 -12.65 14.09 1.37
CA VAL A 84 -13.98 14.54 1.05
C VAL A 84 -14.55 14.95 2.39
N GLU A 85 -14.40 16.23 2.75
CA GLU A 85 -15.21 16.80 3.81
C GLU A 85 -16.66 16.65 3.36
N ARG A 86 -17.39 15.74 4.00
CA ARG A 86 -18.85 15.73 3.93
C ARG A 86 -19.30 17.01 4.63
N ARG A 87 -19.47 18.08 3.86
CA ARG A 87 -20.21 19.24 4.32
C ARG A 87 -21.67 18.85 4.31
N GLY A 88 -22.29 18.82 5.49
CA GLY A 88 -23.74 18.79 5.58
C GLY A 88 -24.32 19.93 4.72
N VAL A 89 -25.35 19.63 3.94
CA VAL A 89 -25.97 20.61 3.05
C VAL A 89 -27.13 21.27 3.79
N ASP A 90 -27.05 22.58 4.01
CA ASP A 90 -28.19 23.36 4.50
C ASP A 90 -29.20 23.50 3.35
N LEU A 91 -30.38 22.88 3.49
CA LEU A 91 -31.43 22.91 2.47
C LEU A 91 -32.60 23.80 2.88
N LEU A 92 -32.86 24.84 2.10
CA LEU A 92 -34.06 25.67 2.21
C LEU A 92 -35.04 25.30 1.08
N ILE A 93 -36.30 25.02 1.43
CA ILE A 93 -37.35 24.68 0.46
C ILE A 93 -38.41 25.79 0.48
N ALA A 94 -38.56 26.48 -0.64
CA ALA A 94 -39.66 27.42 -0.87
C ALA A 94 -40.81 26.71 -1.59
N LEU A 95 -42.03 26.82 -1.05
CA LEU A 95 -43.23 26.19 -1.59
C LEU A 95 -44.32 27.25 -1.78
N ASP A 96 -44.86 27.34 -2.99
CA ASP A 96 -46.01 28.21 -3.28
C ASP A 96 -47.29 27.67 -2.61
N VAL A 97 -48.10 28.58 -2.08
CA VAL A 97 -49.38 28.33 -1.40
C VAL A 97 -50.53 29.12 -2.04
N SER A 98 -50.35 29.59 -3.28
CA SER A 98 -51.37 30.28 -4.06
C SER A 98 -52.60 29.42 -4.35
N LYS A 99 -53.70 30.04 -4.78
CA LYS A 99 -54.98 29.34 -5.07
C LYS A 99 -54.83 28.21 -6.10
N SER A 100 -53.93 28.35 -7.07
CA SER A 100 -53.68 27.30 -8.07
C SER A 100 -53.08 26.03 -7.47
N MET A 101 -52.42 26.13 -6.31
CA MET A 101 -51.85 24.97 -5.60
C MET A 101 -52.91 24.11 -4.90
N HIS A 102 -54.14 24.61 -4.77
CA HIS A 102 -55.30 23.82 -4.32
C HIS A 102 -55.95 23.01 -5.44
N ALA A 103 -55.52 23.15 -6.70
CA ALA A 103 -56.04 22.36 -7.80
C ALA A 103 -55.80 20.85 -7.59
N GLU A 104 -56.78 20.04 -7.98
CA GLU A 104 -56.81 18.59 -7.83
C GLU A 104 -56.57 17.85 -9.16
N ASP A 105 -56.08 18.55 -10.18
CA ASP A 105 -55.62 17.95 -11.44
C ASP A 105 -54.52 16.90 -11.19
N ILE A 106 -53.79 17.04 -10.07
CA ILE A 106 -52.96 16.01 -9.47
C ILE A 106 -53.50 15.67 -8.09
N ALA A 107 -54.05 14.46 -7.95
CA ALA A 107 -54.58 13.99 -6.68
C ALA A 107 -53.47 13.90 -5.60
N PRO A 108 -53.75 14.25 -4.34
CA PRO A 108 -55.03 14.79 -3.86
C PRO A 108 -55.17 16.31 -3.99
N SER A 109 -54.08 17.05 -4.10
CA SER A 109 -54.01 18.42 -4.62
C SER A 109 -52.54 18.71 -4.89
N ARG A 110 -52.21 19.65 -5.79
CA ARG A 110 -50.81 20.01 -6.10
C ARG A 110 -49.99 20.30 -4.84
N LEU A 111 -50.56 21.07 -3.89
CA LEU A 111 -49.92 21.39 -2.63
C LEU A 111 -49.67 20.14 -1.75
N ARG A 112 -50.67 19.27 -1.63
CA ARG A 112 -50.54 18.05 -0.82
C ARG A 112 -49.55 17.07 -1.45
N ARG A 113 -49.50 17.02 -2.78
CA ARG A 113 -48.53 16.22 -3.54
C ARG A 113 -47.11 16.74 -3.31
N ALA A 114 -46.89 18.05 -3.46
CA ALA A 114 -45.58 18.67 -3.23
C ALA A 114 -45.07 18.43 -1.81
N LYS A 115 -45.93 18.57 -0.78
CA LYS A 115 -45.57 18.25 0.61
C LYS A 115 -45.12 16.79 0.79
N ARG A 116 -45.76 15.84 0.10
CA ARG A 116 -45.39 14.42 0.15
C ARG A 116 -44.03 14.19 -0.50
N GLU A 117 -43.81 14.77 -1.68
CA GLU A 117 -42.54 14.62 -2.39
C GLU A 117 -41.37 15.23 -1.61
N ILE A 118 -41.57 16.39 -0.99
CA ILE A 118 -40.59 16.98 -0.07
C ILE A 118 -40.26 16.00 1.06
N LYS A 119 -41.28 15.40 1.70
CA LYS A 119 -41.09 14.42 2.77
C LYS A 119 -40.36 13.16 2.30
N ASP A 120 -40.60 12.72 1.07
CA ASP A 120 -39.95 11.55 0.47
C ASP A 120 -38.49 11.85 0.04
N LEU A 121 -38.16 13.11 -0.22
CA LEU A 121 -36.81 13.56 -0.54
C LEU A 121 -35.91 13.67 0.69
N LEU A 122 -36.44 14.08 1.85
CA LEU A 122 -35.65 14.29 3.08
C LEU A 122 -34.77 13.07 3.48
N PRO A 123 -35.26 11.81 3.47
CA PRO A 123 -34.45 10.65 3.82
C PRO A 123 -33.37 10.31 2.79
N ARG A 124 -33.47 10.82 1.55
CA ARG A 124 -32.51 10.57 0.47
C ARG A 124 -31.36 11.57 0.45
N LEU A 125 -31.48 12.65 1.23
CA LEU A 125 -30.42 13.62 1.40
C LEU A 125 -29.43 13.07 2.41
N GLU A 126 -28.38 12.42 1.92
CA GLU A 126 -27.21 12.08 2.73
C GLU A 126 -26.34 13.34 2.89
N GLY A 127 -26.40 13.95 4.07
CA GLY A 127 -25.41 14.91 4.58
C GLY A 127 -24.38 14.20 5.44
#